data_AF-A0A077Z081-F1
#
_entry.id   AF-A0A077Z081-F1
#
_cell.length_a   1.000
_cell.length_b   1.000
_cell.length_c   1.000
_cell.angle_alpha   90.00
_cell.angle_beta   90.00
_cell.angle_gamma   90.00
#
_symmetry.space_group_name_H-M   'P 1'
#
loop_
_entity.id
_entity.type
_entity.pdbx_description
1 polymer ?
#
loop_
_entity_poly.entity_id
_entity_poly.type
_entity_poly.pdbx_seq_one_letter_code
_entity_poly.pdbx_strand_id
1 'polypeptide(L)'
;MPNRFLKIASCIPKHEEEKATLNLTDDEISVLSATWKRDDFEWLYDVGTTIYSHVFELAPELKVFFPYVVEYEKAGKDWKESKGFRTQALRFVQILGLAVEKAESKLPDEKSGLHKRLYKLGEYHQRFALKGFKPAHWSGFCTAVRITMQKQSETMDFLSDKQRETVCKAWEKLSRYIVHRMEEGYFGRNS
;
A
#
# COMPACT_ATOMS: atom_id res chain seq x y z
N MET A 1 -16.46 -5.64 41.78
CA MET A 1 -17.02 -6.57 40.77
C MET A 1 -15.91 -6.96 39.81
N PRO A 2 -15.52 -8.24 39.68
CA PRO A 2 -14.30 -8.59 38.95
C PRO A 2 -14.50 -8.60 37.42
N ASN A 3 -13.44 -8.12 36.76
CA ASN A 3 -13.30 -7.70 35.38
C ASN A 3 -13.65 -8.78 34.33
N ARG A 4 -14.68 -8.52 33.49
CA ARG A 4 -15.10 -9.38 32.35
C ARG A 4 -14.23 -9.22 31.09
N PHE A 5 -13.15 -8.44 31.15
CA PHE A 5 -12.32 -8.08 29.98
C PHE A 5 -11.16 -9.05 29.66
N LEU A 6 -10.99 -10.13 30.43
CA LEU A 6 -9.85 -11.06 30.27
C LEU A 6 -10.12 -12.30 29.39
N LYS A 7 -11.25 -12.38 28.67
CA LYS A 7 -11.63 -13.58 27.89
C LYS A 7 -11.62 -13.45 26.35
N ILE A 8 -11.03 -12.39 25.80
CA ILE A 8 -10.90 -12.20 24.33
C ILE A 8 -9.44 -12.37 23.86
N ALA A 9 -8.56 -12.94 24.70
CA ALA A 9 -7.14 -13.14 24.38
C ALA A 9 -6.83 -14.50 23.70
N SER A 10 -7.82 -15.34 23.39
CA SER A 10 -7.59 -16.75 23.04
C SER A 10 -7.86 -17.15 21.58
N CYS A 11 -8.02 -16.21 20.65
CA CYS A 11 -8.32 -16.54 19.23
C CYS A 11 -7.39 -15.87 18.20
N ILE A 12 -6.18 -15.47 18.59
CA ILE A 12 -5.19 -14.94 17.65
C ILE A 12 -4.49 -16.14 16.98
N PRO A 13 -4.56 -16.29 15.65
CA PRO A 13 -3.78 -17.30 14.95
C PRO A 13 -2.30 -17.06 15.23
N LYS A 14 -1.58 -18.09 15.70
CA LYS A 14 -0.12 -18.08 15.73
C LYS A 14 0.38 -18.11 14.28
N HIS A 15 0.48 -16.95 13.66
CA HIS A 15 1.37 -16.80 12.50
C HIS A 15 2.78 -16.87 13.05
N GLU A 16 3.54 -17.90 12.65
CA GLU A 16 4.98 -17.93 12.81
C GLU A 16 5.55 -16.61 12.27
N GLU A 17 6.30 -15.91 13.11
CA GLU A 17 6.99 -14.66 12.79
C GLU A 17 8.15 -14.94 11.82
N GLU A 18 7.85 -15.25 10.56
CA GLU A 18 8.79 -14.95 9.50
C GLU A 18 8.89 -13.42 9.42
N LYS A 19 10.01 -12.87 9.89
CA LYS A 19 10.38 -11.47 9.65
C LYS A 19 10.21 -11.21 8.16
N ALA A 20 9.23 -10.40 7.76
CA ALA A 20 9.01 -10.13 6.35
C ALA A 20 10.11 -9.21 5.82
N THR A 21 11.22 -9.81 5.43
CA THR A 21 12.25 -9.15 4.64
C THR A 21 11.73 -8.99 3.22
N LEU A 22 12.02 -7.85 2.59
CA LEU A 22 11.70 -7.64 1.19
C LEU A 22 12.62 -8.53 0.32
N ASN A 23 12.15 -9.74 0.03
CA ASN A 23 12.88 -10.73 -0.75
C ASN A 23 12.50 -10.63 -2.24
N LEU A 24 13.26 -9.83 -2.98
CA LEU A 24 13.14 -9.66 -4.43
C LEU A 24 14.39 -10.22 -5.13
N THR A 25 14.20 -10.83 -6.30
CA THR A 25 15.33 -11.21 -7.18
C THR A 25 15.89 -9.97 -7.89
N ASP A 26 17.08 -10.09 -8.48
CA ASP A 26 17.67 -9.01 -9.27
C ASP A 26 16.80 -8.62 -10.48
N ASP A 27 16.16 -9.61 -11.11
CA ASP A 27 15.19 -9.38 -12.19
C ASP A 27 13.96 -8.60 -11.68
N GLU A 28 13.46 -8.92 -10.49
CA GLU A 28 12.33 -8.23 -9.87
C GLU A 28 12.66 -6.78 -9.50
N ILE A 29 13.86 -6.53 -8.96
CA ILE A 29 14.35 -5.18 -8.67
C ILE A 29 14.49 -4.40 -9.98
N SER A 30 15.08 -5.00 -11.01
CA SER A 30 15.28 -4.37 -12.32
C SER A 30 13.96 -3.90 -12.94
N VAL A 31 12.91 -4.74 -12.92
CA VAL A 31 11.60 -4.32 -13.46
C VAL A 31 10.89 -3.28 -12.58
N LEU A 32 11.09 -3.29 -11.25
CA LEU A 32 10.56 -2.22 -10.38
C LEU A 32 11.19 -0.87 -10.76
N SER A 33 12.52 -0.82 -10.88
CA SER A 33 13.26 0.38 -11.29
C SER A 33 12.84 0.85 -12.68
N ALA A 34 12.71 -0.07 -13.64
CA ALA A 34 12.36 0.27 -15.02
C ALA A 34 10.90 0.77 -15.18
N THR A 35 9.98 0.29 -14.34
CA THR A 35 8.56 0.67 -14.41
C THR A 35 8.19 1.86 -13.51
N TRP A 36 9.07 2.26 -12.60
CA TRP A 36 8.83 3.38 -11.69
C TRP A 36 9.30 4.72 -12.29
N LYS A 37 8.37 5.54 -12.79
CA LYS A 37 8.67 6.87 -13.36
C LYS A 37 8.78 7.96 -12.28
N ARG A 38 9.89 7.93 -11.52
CA ARG A 38 10.14 8.80 -10.36
C ARG A 38 9.95 10.31 -10.64
N ASP A 39 10.29 10.77 -11.85
CA ASP A 39 10.29 12.20 -12.21
C ASP A 39 9.04 12.63 -13.00
N ASP A 40 8.11 11.70 -13.26
CA ASP A 40 6.88 11.96 -14.00
C ASP A 40 5.72 12.21 -13.01
N PHE A 41 5.55 13.46 -12.60
CA PHE A 41 4.55 13.84 -11.59
C PHE A 41 3.10 13.57 -12.04
N GLU A 42 2.81 13.68 -13.34
CA GLU A 42 1.48 13.39 -13.89
C GLU A 42 1.21 11.89 -13.81
N TRP A 43 2.16 11.06 -14.27
CA TRP A 43 2.05 9.61 -14.16
C TRP A 43 1.94 9.15 -12.70
N LEU A 44 2.74 9.70 -11.79
CA LEU A 44 2.67 9.39 -10.36
C LEU A 44 1.29 9.73 -9.78
N TYR A 45 0.72 10.86 -10.20
CA TYR A 45 -0.62 11.24 -9.79
C TYR A 45 -1.68 10.27 -10.32
N ASP A 46 -1.59 9.90 -11.59
CA ASP A 46 -2.53 9.00 -12.24
C ASP A 46 -2.47 7.59 -11.66
N VAL A 47 -1.26 7.08 -11.37
CA VAL A 47 -1.07 5.80 -10.68
C VAL A 47 -1.72 5.82 -9.30
N GLY A 48 -1.44 6.85 -8.50
CA GLY A 48 -2.05 6.99 -7.17
C GLY A 48 -3.58 7.05 -7.23
N THR A 49 -4.11 7.80 -8.20
CA THR A 49 -5.55 7.96 -8.44
C THR A 49 -6.21 6.66 -8.88
N THR A 50 -5.55 5.90 -9.76
CA THR A 50 -6.04 4.61 -10.27
C THR A 50 -6.06 3.57 -9.17
N ILE A 51 -5.01 3.50 -8.34
CA ILE A 51 -4.96 2.59 -7.19
C ILE A 51 -6.11 2.88 -6.22
N TYR A 52 -6.33 4.15 -5.85
CA TYR A 52 -7.46 4.51 -4.99
C TYR A 52 -8.82 4.21 -5.62
N SER A 53 -8.97 4.41 -6.92
CA SER A 53 -10.20 4.05 -7.64
C SER A 53 -10.49 2.56 -7.50
N HIS A 54 -9.50 1.70 -7.74
CA HIS A 54 -9.64 0.26 -7.53
C HIS A 54 -9.88 -0.13 -6.06
N VAL A 55 -9.25 0.55 -5.10
CA VAL A 55 -9.54 0.35 -3.66
C VAL A 55 -11.01 0.64 -3.35
N PHE A 56 -11.56 1.74 -3.89
CA PHE A 56 -12.97 2.10 -3.68
C PHE A 56 -13.96 1.26 -4.47
N GLU A 57 -13.55 0.65 -5.58
CA GLU A 57 -14.35 -0.36 -6.28
C GLU A 57 -14.42 -1.66 -5.48
N LEU A 58 -13.31 -2.08 -4.88
CA LEU A 58 -13.22 -3.31 -4.07
C LEU A 58 -13.87 -3.17 -2.69
N ALA A 59 -13.81 -1.98 -2.10
CA ALA A 59 -14.34 -1.68 -0.77
C ALA A 59 -14.92 -0.25 -0.71
N PRO A 60 -16.12 -0.02 -1.28
CA PRO A 60 -16.75 1.30 -1.35
C PRO A 60 -16.94 1.98 0.01
N GLU A 61 -17.15 1.20 1.06
CA GLU A 61 -17.28 1.66 2.44
C GLU A 61 -16.06 2.44 2.93
N LEU A 62 -14.88 2.22 2.33
CA LEU A 62 -13.66 2.95 2.69
C LEU A 62 -13.72 4.43 2.34
N LYS A 63 -14.61 4.86 1.43
CA LYS A 63 -14.75 6.28 1.08
C LYS A 63 -15.06 7.16 2.29
N VAL A 64 -15.69 6.62 3.33
CA VAL A 64 -15.99 7.35 4.58
C VAL A 64 -14.74 7.88 5.30
N PHE A 65 -13.57 7.28 5.07
CA PHE A 65 -12.31 7.76 5.64
C PHE A 65 -11.72 8.96 4.91
N PHE A 66 -12.32 9.37 3.78
CA PHE A 66 -11.82 10.39 2.88
C PHE A 66 -12.88 11.50 2.70
N PRO A 67 -12.95 12.49 3.61
CA PRO A 67 -13.99 13.52 3.59
C PRO A 67 -14.13 14.24 2.25
N TYR A 68 -13.01 14.55 1.60
CA TYR A 68 -12.97 15.19 0.29
C TYR A 68 -13.56 14.33 -0.85
N VAL A 69 -13.58 12.99 -0.71
CA VAL A 69 -14.28 12.11 -1.65
C VAL A 69 -15.79 12.23 -1.44
N VAL A 70 -16.22 12.08 -0.20
CA VAL A 70 -17.65 12.15 0.18
C VAL A 70 -18.26 13.52 -0.16
N GLU A 71 -17.54 14.61 0.09
CA GLU A 71 -17.98 15.97 -0.21
C GLU A 71 -18.16 16.22 -1.70
N TYR A 72 -17.22 15.76 -2.53
CA TYR A 72 -17.30 15.92 -3.98
C TYR A 72 -18.39 15.06 -4.60
N GLU A 73 -18.54 13.80 -4.16
CA GLU A 73 -19.62 12.93 -4.63
C GLU A 73 -21.00 13.50 -4.30
N LYS A 74 -21.20 14.04 -3.08
CA LYS A 74 -22.44 14.72 -2.70
C LYS A 74 -22.73 15.96 -3.55
N ALA A 75 -21.70 16.63 -4.04
CA ALA A 75 -21.82 17.79 -4.92
C ALA A 75 -21.94 17.43 -6.42
N GLY A 76 -21.96 16.13 -6.77
CA GLY A 76 -21.97 15.68 -8.17
C GLY A 76 -20.68 16.01 -8.93
N LYS A 77 -19.55 16.16 -8.22
CA LYS A 77 -18.23 16.50 -8.79
C LYS A 77 -17.31 15.29 -8.77
N ASP A 78 -16.30 15.32 -9.64
CA ASP A 78 -15.24 14.31 -9.62
C ASP A 78 -14.30 14.55 -8.43
N TRP A 79 -14.33 13.66 -7.44
CA TRP A 79 -13.47 13.74 -6.25
C TRP A 79 -11.98 13.67 -6.58
N LYS A 80 -11.60 13.19 -7.76
CA LYS A 80 -10.23 13.20 -8.28
C LYS A 80 -9.73 14.63 -8.54
N GLU A 81 -10.62 15.62 -8.64
CA GLU A 81 -10.24 17.03 -8.73
C GLU A 81 -10.04 17.68 -7.35
N SER A 82 -10.36 16.97 -6.26
CA SER A 82 -10.22 17.53 -4.92
C SER A 82 -8.76 17.69 -4.52
N LYS A 83 -8.38 18.88 -4.03
CA LYS A 83 -7.03 19.15 -3.51
C LYS A 83 -6.63 18.18 -2.39
N GLY A 84 -7.61 17.80 -1.56
CA GLY A 84 -7.45 16.81 -0.49
C GLY A 84 -7.08 15.44 -1.04
N PHE A 85 -7.84 14.92 -2.01
CA PHE A 85 -7.52 13.66 -2.64
C PHE A 85 -6.18 13.71 -3.37
N ARG A 86 -5.90 14.79 -4.12
CA ARG A 86 -4.62 14.95 -4.83
C ARG A 86 -3.42 14.84 -3.89
N THR A 87 -3.51 15.50 -2.74
CA THR A 87 -2.46 15.42 -1.71
C THR A 87 -2.32 14.00 -1.16
N GLN A 88 -3.42 13.29 -0.95
CA GLN A 88 -3.39 11.92 -0.44
C GLN A 88 -2.81 10.94 -1.46
N ALA A 89 -3.21 11.03 -2.73
CA ALA A 89 -2.68 10.21 -3.82
C ALA A 89 -1.15 10.37 -3.94
N LEU A 90 -0.66 11.62 -3.88
CA LEU A 90 0.77 11.92 -3.95
C LEU A 90 1.54 11.39 -2.73
N ARG A 91 1.01 11.57 -1.50
CA ARG A 91 1.62 10.98 -0.29
C ARG A 91 1.68 9.46 -0.36
N PHE A 92 0.68 8.85 -0.98
CA PHE A 92 0.61 7.41 -1.13
C PHE A 92 1.67 6.90 -2.12
N VAL A 93 1.80 7.49 -3.31
CA VAL A 93 2.85 7.10 -4.26
C VAL A 93 4.27 7.42 -3.78
N GLN A 94 4.44 8.43 -2.91
CA GLN A 94 5.71 8.64 -2.21
C GLN A 94 6.11 7.42 -1.36
N ILE A 95 5.16 6.72 -0.72
CA ILE A 95 5.46 5.48 0.03
C ILE A 95 5.89 4.36 -0.92
N LEU A 96 5.24 4.23 -2.08
CA LEU A 96 5.66 3.28 -3.11
C LEU A 96 7.08 3.59 -3.60
N GLY A 97 7.39 4.85 -3.88
CA GLY A 97 8.72 5.28 -4.31
C GLY A 97 9.82 4.98 -3.30
N LEU A 98 9.57 5.25 -2.01
CA LEU A 98 10.50 4.87 -0.94
C LEU A 98 10.68 3.34 -0.84
N ALA A 99 9.65 2.56 -1.15
CA ALA A 99 9.75 1.10 -1.19
C ALA A 99 10.58 0.61 -2.38
N VAL A 100 10.45 1.23 -3.55
CA VAL A 100 11.34 0.98 -4.71
C VAL A 100 12.78 1.31 -4.36
N GLU A 101 13.06 2.48 -3.76
CA GLU A 101 14.40 2.85 -3.28
C GLU A 101 14.97 1.82 -2.29
N LYS A 102 14.13 1.33 -1.36
CA LYS A 102 14.54 0.28 -0.43
C LYS A 102 14.92 -0.99 -1.18
N ALA A 103 14.13 -1.43 -2.16
CA ALA A 103 14.45 -2.60 -2.98
C ALA A 103 15.79 -2.43 -3.71
N GLU A 104 16.01 -1.29 -4.37
CA GLU A 104 17.24 -0.95 -5.10
C GLU A 104 18.47 -0.95 -4.19
N SER A 105 18.34 -0.39 -2.98
CA SER A 105 19.47 -0.26 -2.04
C SER A 105 19.99 -1.61 -1.53
N LYS A 106 19.16 -2.66 -1.57
CA LYS A 106 19.41 -3.97 -0.92
C LYS A 106 19.82 -3.87 0.56
N LEU A 107 19.58 -2.73 1.20
CA LEU A 107 19.91 -2.54 2.61
C LEU A 107 19.02 -3.43 3.48
N PRO A 108 19.55 -3.95 4.60
CA PRO A 108 18.71 -4.63 5.58
C PRO A 108 17.70 -3.65 6.21
N ASP A 109 16.57 -4.15 6.70
CA ASP A 109 15.45 -3.30 7.15
C ASP A 109 15.83 -2.38 8.30
N GLU A 110 16.71 -2.82 9.20
CA GLU A 110 17.20 -2.03 10.34
C GLU A 110 17.99 -0.80 9.90
N LYS A 111 18.52 -0.79 8.68
CA LYS A 111 19.23 0.36 8.07
C LYS A 111 18.34 1.23 7.21
N SER A 112 17.06 0.87 7.05
CA SER A 112 16.11 1.61 6.23
C SER A 112 15.19 2.48 7.07
N GLY A 113 15.14 3.78 6.75
CA GLY A 113 14.15 4.69 7.32
C GLY A 113 12.70 4.35 6.95
N LEU A 114 12.49 3.52 5.92
CA LEU A 114 11.15 3.12 5.47
C LEU A 114 10.44 2.26 6.51
N HIS A 115 11.12 1.29 7.13
CA HIS A 115 10.49 0.37 8.08
C HIS A 115 9.86 1.13 9.24
N LYS A 116 10.64 2.00 9.91
CA LYS A 116 10.14 2.85 11.00
C LYS A 116 8.96 3.72 10.55
N ARG A 117 9.00 4.26 9.32
CA ARG A 117 7.93 5.08 8.76
C ARG A 117 6.64 4.27 8.54
N LEU A 118 6.75 3.06 7.99
CA LEU A 118 5.61 2.17 7.77
C LEU A 118 4.99 1.69 9.07
N TYR A 119 5.82 1.36 10.08
CA TYR A 119 5.35 1.03 11.42
C TYR A 119 4.52 2.18 12.01
N LYS A 120 5.05 3.42 11.98
CA LYS A 120 4.31 4.60 12.45
C LYS A 120 3.03 4.87 11.65
N LEU A 121 3.03 4.56 10.36
CA LEU A 121 1.83 4.65 9.54
C LEU A 121 0.78 3.60 9.96
N GLY A 122 1.22 2.39 10.33
CA GLY A 122 0.39 1.35 10.92
C GLY A 122 -0.29 1.77 12.23
N GLU A 123 0.49 2.30 13.18
CA GLU A 123 -0.03 2.86 14.44
C GLU A 123 -1.10 3.93 14.16
N TYR A 124 -0.81 4.83 13.21
CA TYR A 124 -1.77 5.86 12.81
C TYR A 124 -3.07 5.28 12.25
N HIS A 125 -3.04 4.12 11.59
CA HIS A 125 -4.25 3.49 11.06
C HIS A 125 -5.14 2.87 12.15
N GLN A 126 -4.61 2.59 13.35
CA GLN A 126 -5.42 2.07 14.47
C GLN A 126 -6.57 3.01 14.83
N ARG A 127 -6.39 4.33 14.71
CA ARG A 127 -7.43 5.31 15.02
C ARG A 127 -8.67 5.20 14.13
N PHE A 128 -8.56 4.51 13.00
CA PHE A 128 -9.66 4.27 12.07
C PHE A 128 -10.41 2.96 12.35
N ALA A 129 -9.90 2.10 13.25
CA ALA A 129 -10.51 0.83 13.60
C ALA A 129 -11.95 1.00 14.12
N LEU A 130 -12.17 1.99 14.99
CA LEU A 130 -13.49 2.30 15.55
C LEU A 130 -14.50 2.79 14.51
N LYS A 131 -14.02 3.30 13.36
CA LYS A 131 -14.84 3.71 12.22
C LYS A 131 -15.03 2.59 11.19
N GLY A 132 -14.58 1.37 11.52
CA GLY A 132 -14.77 0.19 10.68
C GLY A 132 -13.57 -0.20 9.83
N PHE A 133 -12.41 0.48 9.93
CA PHE A 133 -11.21 0.03 9.24
C PHE A 133 -10.74 -1.32 9.79
N LYS A 134 -10.48 -2.28 8.92
CA LYS A 134 -10.01 -3.62 9.25
C LYS A 134 -8.73 -3.93 8.47
N PRO A 135 -7.77 -4.65 9.06
CA PRO A 135 -6.56 -5.11 8.36
C PRO A 135 -6.83 -5.81 7.03
N ALA A 136 -7.96 -6.53 6.93
CA ALA A 136 -8.39 -7.18 5.69
C ALA A 136 -8.50 -6.20 4.49
N HIS A 137 -8.76 -4.92 4.71
CA HIS A 137 -8.81 -3.91 3.65
C HIS A 137 -7.46 -3.71 2.95
N TRP A 138 -6.33 -4.00 3.62
CA TRP A 138 -5.02 -3.94 2.99
C TRP A 138 -4.81 -4.99 1.90
N SER A 139 -5.56 -6.10 1.92
CA SER A 139 -5.54 -7.06 0.81
C SER A 139 -6.11 -6.46 -0.48
N GLY A 140 -7.16 -5.65 -0.38
CA GLY A 140 -7.73 -4.89 -1.48
C GLY A 140 -6.73 -3.85 -2.02
N PHE A 141 -5.96 -3.24 -1.13
CA PHE A 141 -4.86 -2.36 -1.50
C PHE A 141 -3.77 -3.07 -2.33
N CYS A 142 -3.25 -4.22 -1.88
CA CYS A 142 -2.28 -5.01 -2.65
C CYS A 142 -2.82 -5.40 -4.03
N THR A 143 -4.10 -5.78 -4.09
CA THR A 143 -4.80 -6.12 -5.34
C THR A 143 -4.87 -4.92 -6.28
N ALA A 144 -5.21 -3.74 -5.77
CA ALA A 144 -5.27 -2.50 -6.54
C ALA A 144 -3.90 -2.09 -7.11
N VAL A 145 -2.82 -2.24 -6.33
CA VAL A 145 -1.44 -2.01 -6.81
C VAL A 145 -1.12 -2.97 -7.95
N ARG A 146 -1.35 -4.28 -7.76
CA ARG A 146 -1.08 -5.31 -8.78
C ARG A 146 -1.82 -5.01 -10.08
N ILE A 147 -3.12 -4.73 -10.02
CA ILE A 147 -3.95 -4.43 -11.21
C ILE A 147 -3.44 -3.17 -11.91
N THR A 148 -3.15 -2.11 -11.14
CA THR A 148 -2.68 -0.84 -11.72
C THR A 148 -1.36 -1.03 -12.43
N MET A 149 -0.38 -1.67 -11.78
CA MET A 149 0.95 -1.84 -12.35
C MET A 149 0.99 -2.84 -13.49
N GLN A 150 0.10 -3.85 -13.50
CA GLN A 150 -0.12 -4.70 -14.65
C GLN A 150 -0.55 -3.88 -15.88
N LYS A 151 -1.61 -3.08 -15.76
CA LYS A 151 -2.10 -2.21 -16.83
C LYS A 151 -1.08 -1.18 -17.28
N GLN A 152 -0.34 -0.59 -16.34
CA GLN A 152 0.74 0.34 -16.67
C GLN A 152 1.87 -0.36 -17.40
N SER A 153 2.18 -1.62 -17.04
CA SER A 153 3.18 -2.37 -17.77
C SER A 153 2.75 -2.53 -19.22
N GLU A 154 1.50 -2.88 -19.50
CA GLU A 154 0.93 -3.11 -20.86
C GLU A 154 1.15 -1.94 -21.83
N THR A 155 1.31 -0.70 -21.33
CA THR A 155 1.59 0.49 -22.16
C THR A 155 3.08 0.77 -22.38
N MET A 156 3.97 -0.04 -21.79
CA MET A 156 5.43 0.11 -21.88
C MET A 156 6.01 -0.85 -22.92
N ASP A 157 6.21 -0.38 -24.16
CA ASP A 157 6.67 -1.19 -25.29
C ASP A 157 8.07 -1.80 -25.12
N PHE A 158 8.88 -1.24 -24.22
CA PHE A 158 10.23 -1.74 -23.93
C PHE A 158 10.25 -3.03 -23.09
N LEU A 159 9.08 -3.47 -22.58
CA LEU A 159 8.96 -4.69 -21.80
C LEU A 159 8.54 -5.88 -22.67
N SER A 160 9.30 -6.98 -22.57
CA SER A 160 8.88 -8.30 -23.06
C SER A 160 7.75 -8.90 -22.21
N ASP A 161 7.02 -9.88 -22.75
CA ASP A 161 5.94 -10.58 -22.03
C ASP A 161 6.42 -11.20 -20.71
N LYS A 162 7.62 -11.77 -20.70
CA LYS A 162 8.25 -12.31 -19.48
C LYS A 162 8.50 -11.20 -18.45
N GLN A 163 8.97 -10.02 -18.88
CA GLN A 163 9.16 -8.90 -17.97
C GLN A 163 7.83 -8.39 -17.41
N ARG A 164 6.75 -8.34 -18.21
CA ARG A 164 5.41 -7.95 -17.73
C ARG A 164 4.88 -8.89 -16.64
N GLU A 165 5.11 -10.19 -16.76
CA GLU A 165 4.79 -11.15 -15.71
C GLU A 165 5.61 -10.87 -14.43
N THR A 166 6.91 -10.61 -14.58
CA THR A 166 7.79 -10.26 -13.45
C THR A 166 7.37 -8.94 -12.79
N VAL A 167 6.91 -7.92 -13.55
CA VAL A 167 6.38 -6.66 -13.01
C VAL A 167 5.24 -6.94 -12.04
N CYS A 168 4.28 -7.77 -12.42
CA CYS A 168 3.13 -8.10 -11.57
C CYS A 168 3.57 -8.74 -10.24
N LYS A 169 4.51 -9.70 -10.30
CA LYS A 169 5.04 -10.39 -9.12
C LYS A 169 5.83 -9.44 -8.22
N ALA A 170 6.69 -8.61 -8.80
CA ALA A 170 7.54 -7.68 -8.06
C ALA A 170 6.71 -6.62 -7.32
N TRP A 171 5.72 -6.01 -7.99
CA TRP A 171 4.82 -5.03 -7.37
C TRP A 171 3.91 -5.64 -6.31
N GLU A 172 3.46 -6.88 -6.50
CA GLU A 172 2.72 -7.60 -5.47
C GLU A 172 3.58 -7.81 -4.22
N LYS A 173 4.79 -8.35 -4.36
CA LYS A 173 5.74 -8.53 -3.25
C LYS A 173 6.03 -7.22 -2.53
N LEU A 174 6.27 -6.15 -3.29
CA LEU A 174 6.55 -4.81 -2.74
C LEU A 174 5.36 -4.29 -1.91
N SER A 175 4.13 -4.38 -2.44
CA SER A 175 2.93 -3.95 -1.72
C SER A 175 2.67 -4.80 -0.47
N ARG A 176 2.93 -6.11 -0.51
CA ARG A 176 2.80 -7.01 0.64
C ARG A 176 3.81 -6.68 1.73
N TYR A 177 5.05 -6.35 1.37
CA TYR A 177 6.03 -5.85 2.33
C TYR A 177 5.54 -4.56 3.01
N ILE A 178 5.02 -3.60 2.24
CA ILE A 178 4.46 -2.35 2.79
C ILE A 178 3.36 -2.66 3.80
N VAL A 179 2.39 -3.48 3.41
CA VAL A 179 1.25 -3.88 4.26
C VAL A 179 1.73 -4.59 5.51
N HIS A 180 2.64 -5.56 5.40
CA HIS A 180 3.15 -6.28 6.56
C HIS A 180 3.80 -5.34 7.58
N ARG A 181 4.65 -4.41 7.13
CA ARG A 181 5.29 -3.43 8.02
C ARG A 181 4.29 -2.45 8.64
N MET A 182 3.19 -2.14 7.94
CA MET A 182 2.08 -1.39 8.51
C MET A 182 1.27 -2.23 9.51
N GLU A 183 1.08 -3.52 9.27
CA GLU A 183 0.42 -4.44 10.19
C GLU A 183 1.18 -4.58 11.49
N GLU A 184 2.52 -4.66 11.47
CA GLU A 184 3.35 -4.65 12.68
C GLU A 184 3.00 -3.44 13.58
N GLY A 185 2.98 -2.24 13.00
CA GLY A 185 2.60 -1.02 13.71
C GLY A 185 1.13 -1.00 14.15
N TYR A 186 0.23 -1.52 13.31
CA TYR A 186 -1.20 -1.57 13.61
C TYR A 186 -1.55 -2.56 14.72
N PHE A 187 -0.80 -3.64 14.87
CA PHE A 187 -1.01 -4.63 15.93
C PHE A 187 -0.10 -4.41 17.14
N GLY A 188 0.85 -3.46 17.08
CA GLY A 188 1.84 -3.25 18.12
C GLY A 188 2.81 -4.42 18.29
N ARG A 189 3.12 -5.11 17.19
CA ARG A 189 4.10 -6.20 17.17
C ARG A 189 5.49 -5.59 16.99
N ASN A 190 6.32 -5.65 18.03
CA ASN A 190 7.70 -5.22 17.93
C ASN A 190 8.43 -6.10 16.90
N SER A 191 9.05 -5.48 15.89
CA SER A 191 9.92 -6.14 14.91
C SER A 191 11.34 -6.32 15.43
#